data_AF-A0A2N7YAS6-F1
#
_entry.id   AF-A0A2N7YAS6-F1
#
_cell.length_a   1.000
_cell.length_b   1.000
_cell.length_c   1.000
_cell.angle_alpha   90.00
_cell.angle_beta   90.00
_cell.angle_gamma   90.00
#
_symmetry.space_group_name_H-M   'P 1'
#
loop_
_entity.id
_entity.type
_entity.pdbx_description
1 polymer ?
#
loop_
_entity_poly.entity_id
_entity_poly.type
_entity_poly.pdbx_seq_one_letter_code
_entity_poly.pdbx_strand_id
1 'polypeptide(L)' 'MATVVPDGTVLDVNATGRVSRTPDLATITAGVVTQAPAAATALSDNARRMDAVVKALKAAGIAARDLSTSNVGLSPQYR' A
#
# COMPACT_ATOMS: atom_id res chain seq x y z
N MET A 1 -4.93 -39.37 21.46
CA MET A 1 -6.26 -38.76 21.68
C MET A 1 -7.28 -39.81 21.30
N ALA A 2 -8.20 -40.17 22.20
CA ALA A 2 -9.11 -41.30 22.04
C ALA A 2 -10.27 -40.95 21.10
N THR A 3 -10.51 -41.79 20.10
CA THR A 3 -11.63 -41.67 19.17
C THR A 3 -12.89 -42.22 19.83
N VAL A 4 -13.85 -41.35 20.12
CA VAL A 4 -15.18 -41.76 20.60
C VAL A 4 -16.00 -42.21 19.39
N VAL A 5 -16.44 -43.47 19.38
CA VAL A 5 -17.35 -44.01 18.36
C VAL A 5 -18.78 -43.68 18.78
N PRO A 6 -19.57 -42.93 18.00
CA PRO A 6 -20.93 -42.53 18.41
C PRO A 6 -21.94 -43.65 18.13
N ASP A 7 -22.83 -43.95 19.09
CA ASP A 7 -23.90 -44.97 18.99
C ASP A 7 -25.15 -44.46 18.22
N GLY A 8 -24.97 -43.76 17.10
CA GLY A 8 -26.06 -43.20 16.28
C GLY A 8 -25.63 -42.80 14.87
N THR A 9 -26.59 -42.48 13.99
CA THR A 9 -26.30 -42.06 12.60
C THR A 9 -25.60 -40.71 12.59
N VAL A 10 -24.28 -40.70 12.35
CA VAL A 10 -23.47 -39.48 12.28
C VAL A 10 -23.28 -39.05 10.83
N LEU A 11 -23.62 -37.80 10.56
CA LEU A 11 -23.35 -37.14 9.29
C LEU A 11 -22.32 -36.04 9.54
N ASP A 12 -21.09 -36.29 9.10
CA ASP A 12 -20.00 -35.32 9.14
C ASP A 12 -19.90 -34.61 7.78
N VAL A 13 -20.06 -33.29 7.77
CA VAL A 13 -20.03 -32.48 6.55
C VAL A 13 -18.87 -31.50 6.63
N ASN A 14 -17.85 -31.78 5.82
CA ASN A 14 -16.74 -30.85 5.61
C ASN A 14 -16.98 -30.09 4.31
N ALA A 15 -17.22 -28.77 4.42
CA ALA A 15 -17.38 -27.88 3.28
C ALA A 15 -16.20 -26.90 3.22
N THR A 16 -15.47 -26.88 2.11
CA THR A 16 -14.38 -25.92 1.87
C THR A 16 -14.81 -24.91 0.82
N GLY A 17 -14.93 -23.63 1.20
CA GLY A 17 -15.25 -22.53 0.28
C GLY A 17 -13.98 -21.86 -0.20
N ARG A 18 -13.76 -21.81 -1.52
CA ARG A 18 -12.67 -21.05 -2.14
C ARG A 18 -13.26 -19.95 -3.00
N VAL A 19 -13.02 -18.69 -2.63
CA VAL A 19 -13.44 -17.53 -3.42
C VAL A 19 -12.22 -17.00 -4.16
N SER A 20 -12.24 -17.12 -5.48
CA SER A 20 -11.28 -16.46 -6.36
C SER A 20 -11.98 -15.26 -6.97
N ARG A 21 -11.46 -14.06 -6.72
CA ARG A 21 -11.95 -12.82 -7.33
C ARG A 21 -10.76 -12.12 -7.98
N THR A 22 -10.95 -11.63 -9.20
CA THR A 22 -9.94 -10.82 -9.89
C THR A 22 -9.68 -9.57 -9.05
N PRO A 23 -8.42 -9.26 -8.68
CA PRO A 23 -8.09 -8.02 -8.01
C PRO A 23 -8.46 -6.84 -8.92
N ASP A 24 -9.27 -5.93 -8.41
CA ASP A 24 -9.78 -4.74 -9.10
C ASP A 24 -9.02 -3.46 -8.68
N LEU A 25 -8.12 -3.56 -7.70
CA LEU A 25 -7.30 -2.46 -7.19
C LEU A 25 -5.81 -2.80 -7.24
N ALA A 26 -5.01 -1.86 -7.74
CA ALA A 26 -3.55 -1.91 -7.71
C ALA A 26 -3.01 -0.74 -6.87
N THR A 27 -2.35 -1.06 -5.76
CA THR A 27 -1.67 -0.05 -4.92
C THR A 27 -0.23 0.11 -5.39
N ILE A 28 0.10 1.28 -5.91
CA ILE A 28 1.47 1.61 -6.34
C ILE A 28 2.04 2.63 -5.36
N THR A 29 3.16 2.28 -4.73
CA THR A 29 3.87 3.18 -3.82
C THR A 29 5.07 3.78 -4.54
N ALA A 30 5.08 5.10 -4.72
CA ALA A 30 6.21 5.85 -5.25
C ALA A 30 6.65 6.90 -4.23
N GLY A 31 7.95 6.92 -3.91
CA GLY A 31 8.54 7.88 -2.99
C GLY A 31 9.51 8.82 -3.71
N VAL A 32 9.53 10.09 -3.30
CA VAL A 32 10.52 11.07 -3.77
C VAL A 32 11.54 11.29 -2.65
N VAL A 33 12.81 10.96 -2.90
CA VAL A 33 13.91 11.24 -1.98
C VAL A 33 14.76 12.35 -2.59
N THR A 34 14.97 13.42 -1.82
CA THR A 34 15.85 14.54 -2.18
C THR A 34 16.92 14.70 -1.12
N GLN A 35 18.15 14.92 -1.58
CA GLN A 35 19.31 15.20 -0.73
C GLN A 35 19.76 16.63 -1.03
N ALA A 36 19.93 17.45 0.00
CA ALA A 36 20.51 18.78 -0.13
C ALA A 36 21.37 19.10 1.12
N PRO A 37 22.34 20.02 0.99
CA PRO A 37 23.21 20.42 2.12
C PRO A 37 22.43 21.07 3.28
N ALA A 38 21.32 21.74 2.96
CA ALA A 38 20.44 22.37 3.92
C ALA A 38 19.07 21.65 3.96
N ALA A 39 18.58 21.39 5.17
CA ALA A 39 17.27 20.78 5.40
C ALA A 39 16.12 21.52 4.71
N ALA A 40 16.13 22.86 4.77
CA ALA A 40 15.12 23.69 4.13
C ALA A 40 15.10 23.53 2.60
N THR A 41 16.28 23.48 1.98
CA THR A 41 16.43 23.25 0.55
C THR A 41 15.98 21.84 0.16
N ALA A 42 16.36 20.83 0.94
CA ALA A 42 15.96 19.45 0.71
C ALA A 42 14.43 19.29 0.70
N LEU A 43 13.74 19.95 1.65
CA LEU A 43 12.29 19.90 1.79
C LEU A 43 11.58 20.67 0.65
N SER A 44 12.05 21.87 0.32
CA SER A 44 11.50 22.67 -0.79
C SER A 44 11.63 21.95 -2.14
N ASP A 45 12.79 21.34 -2.38
CA ASP A 45 13.02 20.52 -3.58
C ASP A 45 12.16 19.26 -3.59
N ASN A 46 11.94 18.63 -2.43
CA ASN A 46 11.06 17.48 -2.31
C ASN A 46 9.61 17.86 -2.68
N ALA A 47 9.10 18.93 -2.08
CA ALA A 47 7.74 19.41 -2.30
C ALA A 47 7.49 19.71 -3.78
N ARG A 48 8.42 20.42 -4.42
CA ARG A 48 8.33 20.76 -5.85
C ARG A 48 8.33 19.51 -6.76
N ARG A 49 9.16 18.51 -6.45
CA ARG A 49 9.20 17.25 -7.20
C ARG A 49 7.93 16.43 -6.97
N MET A 50 7.41 16.41 -5.74
CA MET A 50 6.17 15.70 -5.41
C MET A 50 4.97 16.33 -6.13
N ASP A 51 4.90 17.66 -6.19
CA ASP A 51 3.89 18.38 -6.97
C ASP A 51 3.93 18.01 -8.47
N ALA A 52 5.13 17.87 -9.04
CA ALA A 52 5.29 17.46 -10.43
C ALA A 52 4.77 16.03 -10.65
N VAL A 53 5.06 15.10 -9.74
CA VAL A 53 4.54 13.72 -9.79
C VAL A 53 3.02 13.72 -9.68
N VAL A 54 2.45 14.43 -8.71
CA VAL A 54 0.99 14.53 -8.55
C VAL A 54 0.33 15.12 -9.79
N LYS A 55 0.92 16.15 -10.42
CA LYS A 55 0.42 16.71 -11.69
C LYS A 55 0.49 15.70 -12.83
N ALA A 56 1.58 14.96 -12.96
CA ALA A 56 1.73 13.94 -13.98
C ALA A 56 0.70 12.81 -13.81
N LEU A 57 0.46 12.37 -12.57
CA LEU A 57 -0.53 11.33 -12.26
C LEU A 57 -1.97 11.81 -12.51
N LYS A 58 -2.28 13.07 -12.17
CA LYS A 58 -3.57 13.69 -12.53
C LYS A 58 -3.75 13.78 -14.05
N ALA A 59 -2.70 14.18 -14.78
CA ALA A 59 -2.73 14.24 -16.24
C ALA A 59 -2.86 12.84 -16.89
N ALA A 60 -2.33 11.81 -16.25
CA ALA A 60 -2.51 10.41 -16.65
C ALA A 60 -3.93 9.87 -16.35
N GLY A 61 -4.82 10.66 -15.76
CA GLY A 61 -6.21 10.28 -15.52
C GLY A 61 -6.47 9.64 -14.15
N ILE A 62 -5.49 9.62 -13.25
CA ILE A 62 -5.70 9.14 -11.87
C ILE A 62 -6.51 10.18 -11.10
N ALA A 63 -7.63 9.76 -10.51
CA ALA A 63 -8.47 10.66 -9.75
C ALA A 63 -7.75 11.10 -8.46
N ALA A 64 -7.98 12.34 -8.04
CA ALA A 64 -7.36 12.88 -6.82
C ALA A 64 -7.70 12.08 -5.55
N ARG A 65 -8.82 11.34 -5.56
CA ARG A 65 -9.24 10.45 -4.47
C ARG A 65 -8.33 9.21 -4.31
N ASP A 66 -7.65 8.80 -5.38
CA ASP A 66 -6.78 7.63 -5.42
C ASP A 66 -5.32 7.99 -5.12
N LEU A 67 -5.02 9.29 -5.06
CA LEU A 67 -3.70 9.82 -4.73
C LEU A 67 -3.61 10.10 -3.23
N SER A 68 -2.89 9.24 -2.51
CA SER A 68 -2.57 9.45 -1.10
C SER A 68 -1.08 9.63 -0.90
N THR A 69 -0.69 10.76 -0.32
CA THR A 69 0.68 11.01 0.16
C THR A 69 0.83 10.43 1.56
N SER A 70 1.56 9.32 1.68
CA SER A 70 1.84 8.66 2.95
C SER A 70 3.22 9.06 3.46
N ASN A 71 3.25 9.88 4.52
CA ASN A 71 4.40 10.26 5.34
C ASN A 71 5.51 11.10 4.66
N VAL A 72 5.83 12.23 5.27
CA VAL A 72 7.05 13.02 4.97
C VAL A 72 8.05 12.78 6.10
N GLY A 73 9.24 12.27 5.77
CA GLY A 73 10.32 12.02 6.72
C GLY A 73 11.59 12.75 6.30
N LEU A 74 12.20 13.48 7.24
CA LEU A 74 13.51 14.11 7.06
C LEU A 74 14.50 13.42 8.00
N SER A 75 15.51 12.77 7.43
CA SER A 75 16.61 12.17 8.19
C SER A 75 17.93 12.88 7.84
N PRO A 76 18.72 13.29 8.85
CA PRO A 76 20.06 13.79 8.61
C PRO A 76 20.94 12.66 8.08
N GLN A 77 21.65 12.93 6.97
CA GLN A 77 22.58 11.98 6.38
C GLN A 77 24.00 12.38 6.80
N TYR A 78 24.49 11.78 7.88
CA TYR A 78 25.88 11.92 8.28
C TYR A 78 26.73 11.06 7.34
N ARG A 79 27.57 11.71 6.52
CA ARG A 79 28.63 11.06 5.75
C ARG A 79 29.97 11.33 6.41
#